data_AF-A0A9R0YJC9-F1
#
_entry.id   AF-A0A9R0YJC9-F1
#
_cell.length_a   1.000
_cell.length_b   1.000
_cell.length_c   1.000
_cell.angle_alpha   90.00
_cell.angle_beta   90.00
_cell.angle_gamma   90.00
#
_symmetry.space_group_name_H-M   'P 1'
#
loop_
_entity.id
_entity.type
_entity.pdbx_description
1 polymer ?
#
loop_
_entity_poly.entity_id
_entity_poly.type
_entity_poly.pdbx_seq_one_letter_code
_entity_poly.pdbx_strand_id
1 'polypeptide(L)'
;MQPEDVGAAIQFLEFCRSFGEIFQIRKGQSEKIVKDITGDRQLREVSSVVAELHANLLSVIENGNYKPLKYPRHGDAWIRKLRKYITDSTLHAKDFILEYLSHGLSGYKNLSPSHKLDVLNSLCDEALSSEKLKTRIEARECVARQKIRAATEKEKELKERQNDMAKTMGGEIAGNDEANNIFCQIKEAKEVKQAAMNGIRGTGMCP
;
A
#
# COMPACT_ATOMS: atom_id res chain seq x y z
N MET A 1 -16.87 18.71 6.94
CA MET A 1 -16.62 17.53 7.81
C MET A 1 -17.24 17.79 9.16
N GLN A 2 -18.14 16.92 9.59
CA GLN A 2 -18.79 17.03 10.90
C GLN A 2 -17.90 16.37 11.97
N PRO A 3 -18.02 16.74 13.27
CA PRO A 3 -17.20 16.16 14.35
C PRO A 3 -17.22 14.64 14.40
N GLU A 4 -18.37 14.01 14.13
CA GLU A 4 -18.55 12.57 14.09
C GLU A 4 -17.76 11.86 12.98
N ASP A 5 -17.41 12.55 11.90
CA ASP A 5 -16.66 11.99 10.76
C ASP A 5 -15.15 11.95 11.01
N VAL A 6 -14.65 12.69 12.00
CA VAL A 6 -13.20 12.90 12.22
C VAL A 6 -12.50 11.57 12.52
N GLY A 7 -13.08 10.73 13.37
CA GLY A 7 -12.51 9.43 13.71
C GLY A 7 -12.38 8.51 12.50
N ALA A 8 -13.44 8.38 11.71
CA ALA A 8 -13.46 7.57 10.50
C ALA A 8 -12.48 8.09 9.44
N ALA A 9 -12.35 9.42 9.31
CA ALA A 9 -11.37 10.03 8.41
C ALA A 9 -9.92 9.76 8.84
N ILE A 10 -9.62 9.85 10.14
CA ILE A 10 -8.28 9.54 10.68
C ILE A 10 -7.93 8.07 10.45
N GLN A 11 -8.85 7.14 10.74
CA GLN A 11 -8.64 5.72 10.48
C GLN A 11 -8.27 5.46 9.01
N PHE A 12 -9.02 6.05 8.09
CA PHE A 12 -8.76 5.94 6.66
C PHE A 12 -7.38 6.52 6.27
N LEU A 13 -6.99 7.66 6.84
CA LEU A 13 -5.70 8.29 6.58
C LEU A 13 -4.54 7.43 7.11
N GLU A 14 -4.67 6.82 8.29
CA GLU A 14 -3.66 5.92 8.85
C GLU A 14 -3.51 4.63 8.02
N PHE A 15 -4.62 4.08 7.52
CA PHE A 15 -4.58 3.00 6.54
C PHE A 15 -3.78 3.41 5.29
N CYS A 16 -4.09 4.57 4.72
CA CYS A 16 -3.40 5.06 3.52
C CYS A 16 -1.91 5.30 3.74
N ARG A 17 -1.55 5.80 4.93
CA ARG A 17 -0.16 6.02 5.32
C ARG A 17 0.61 4.70 5.45
N SER A 18 -0.03 3.68 6.02
CA SER A 18 0.61 2.39 6.31
C SER A 18 0.69 1.48 5.08
N PHE A 19 -0.33 1.51 4.22
CA PHE A 19 -0.47 0.56 3.11
C PHE A 19 -0.52 1.23 1.73
N GLY A 20 -0.26 2.54 1.65
CA GLY A 20 -0.39 3.32 0.42
C GLY A 20 0.36 2.72 -0.77
N GLU A 21 1.56 2.17 -0.57
CA GLU A 21 2.33 1.52 -1.65
C GLU A 21 1.65 0.28 -2.22
N ILE A 22 0.98 -0.51 -1.37
CA ILE A 22 0.27 -1.74 -1.77
C ILE A 22 -0.96 -1.38 -2.62
N PHE A 23 -1.66 -0.30 -2.25
CA PHE A 23 -2.89 0.17 -2.88
C PHE A 23 -2.67 1.27 -3.94
N GLN A 24 -1.40 1.60 -4.25
CA GLN A 24 -1.01 2.63 -5.21
C GLN A 24 -1.58 4.03 -4.89
N ILE A 25 -1.64 4.36 -3.60
CA ILE A 25 -2.11 5.65 -3.09
C ILE A 25 -0.95 6.63 -3.12
N ARG A 26 -1.08 7.69 -3.92
CA ARG A 26 -0.06 8.72 -4.05
C ARG A 26 -0.10 9.69 -2.87
N LYS A 27 1.04 10.34 -2.58
CA LYS A 27 1.11 11.42 -1.58
C LYS A 27 0.07 12.50 -1.88
N GLY A 28 -0.71 12.91 -0.87
CA GLY A 28 -1.77 13.91 -1.02
C GLY A 28 -3.11 13.35 -1.55
N GLN A 29 -3.16 12.09 -1.99
CA GLN A 29 -4.36 11.50 -2.58
C GLN A 29 -5.40 11.15 -1.51
N SER A 30 -4.98 10.64 -0.35
CA SER A 30 -5.89 10.28 0.74
C SER A 30 -6.55 11.50 1.36
N GLU A 31 -5.81 12.60 1.55
CA GLU A 31 -6.34 13.88 2.02
C GLU A 31 -7.34 14.47 1.02
N LYS A 32 -7.04 14.36 -0.28
CA LYS A 32 -7.98 14.76 -1.34
C LYS A 32 -9.27 13.93 -1.30
N ILE A 33 -9.17 12.62 -1.11
CA ILE A 33 -10.33 11.72 -1.00
C ILE A 33 -11.20 12.09 0.21
N VAL A 34 -10.59 12.31 1.38
CA VAL A 34 -11.31 12.76 2.57
C VAL A 34 -12.02 14.10 2.31
N LYS A 35 -11.34 15.05 1.65
CA LYS A 35 -11.93 16.34 1.28
C LYS A 35 -13.08 16.20 0.27
N ASP A 36 -12.96 15.30 -0.69
CA ASP A 36 -13.99 15.06 -1.71
C ASP A 36 -15.21 14.32 -1.13
N ILE A 37 -15.04 13.52 -0.07
CA ILE A 37 -16.11 12.80 0.63
C ILE A 37 -16.84 13.68 1.65
N THR A 38 -16.08 14.48 2.41
CA THR A 38 -16.58 15.28 3.55
C THR A 38 -16.80 16.76 3.24
N GLY A 39 -16.45 17.16 2.02
CA GLY A 39 -16.63 18.51 1.51
C GLY A 39 -18.09 18.80 1.20
N ASP A 40 -18.51 20.03 1.46
CA ASP A 40 -19.88 20.52 1.27
C ASP A 40 -20.23 20.79 -0.21
N ARG A 41 -19.33 20.44 -1.12
CA ARG A 41 -19.57 20.59 -2.55
C ARG A 41 -20.45 19.42 -2.98
N GLN A 42 -21.71 19.71 -3.32
CA GLN A 42 -22.48 18.83 -4.19
C GLN A 42 -21.80 18.75 -5.55
N LEU A 43 -20.78 17.91 -5.65
CA LEU A 43 -20.07 17.69 -6.90
C LEU A 43 -21.03 17.01 -7.87
N ARG A 44 -21.13 17.56 -9.08
CA ARG A 44 -21.89 16.95 -10.18
C ARG A 44 -21.41 15.53 -10.49
N GLU A 45 -20.18 15.19 -10.15
CA GLU A 45 -19.56 13.88 -10.35
C GLU A 45 -18.81 13.42 -9.10
N VAL A 46 -18.78 12.11 -8.85
CA VAL A 46 -17.86 11.56 -7.84
C VAL A 46 -16.44 11.73 -8.39
N SER A 47 -15.56 12.28 -7.56
CA SER A 47 -14.16 12.51 -7.93
C SER A 47 -13.50 11.22 -8.40
N SER A 48 -12.75 11.29 -9.51
CA SER A 48 -12.08 10.13 -10.09
C SER A 48 -11.15 9.43 -9.10
N VAL A 49 -10.52 10.17 -8.18
CA VAL A 49 -9.64 9.58 -7.16
C VAL A 49 -10.40 8.72 -6.14
N VAL A 50 -11.67 9.05 -5.86
CA VAL A 50 -12.54 8.26 -4.97
C VAL A 50 -12.96 6.98 -5.67
N ALA A 51 -13.39 7.07 -6.93
CA ALA A 51 -13.77 5.90 -7.72
C ALA A 51 -12.58 4.95 -7.96
N GLU A 52 -11.41 5.50 -8.28
CA GLU A 52 -10.16 4.74 -8.44
C GLU A 52 -9.81 4.00 -7.14
N LEU A 53 -9.91 4.65 -5.97
CA LEU A 53 -9.62 3.97 -4.71
C LEU A 53 -10.54 2.78 -4.43
N HIS A 54 -11.86 2.94 -4.60
CA HIS A 54 -12.81 1.83 -4.40
C HIS A 54 -12.50 0.67 -5.36
N ALA A 55 -12.18 0.99 -6.61
CA ALA A 55 -11.75 -0.01 -7.59
C ALA A 55 -10.46 -0.72 -7.16
N ASN A 56 -9.47 0.02 -6.66
CA ASN A 56 -8.20 -0.54 -6.20
C ASN A 56 -8.42 -1.49 -5.01
N LEU A 57 -9.21 -1.09 -4.01
CA LEU A 57 -9.55 -1.91 -2.85
C LEU A 57 -10.24 -3.21 -3.27
N LEU A 58 -11.29 -3.12 -4.09
CA LEU A 58 -12.00 -4.29 -4.61
C LEU A 58 -11.08 -5.22 -5.43
N SER A 59 -10.17 -4.65 -6.23
CA SER A 59 -9.19 -5.45 -6.97
C SER A 59 -8.28 -6.24 -6.04
N VAL A 60 -7.78 -5.59 -4.98
CA VAL A 60 -6.86 -6.21 -4.02
C VAL A 60 -7.58 -7.31 -3.23
N ILE A 61 -8.81 -7.05 -2.78
CA ILE A 61 -9.63 -8.06 -2.10
C ILE A 61 -9.80 -9.31 -2.98
N GLU A 62 -10.20 -9.12 -4.25
CA GLU A 62 -10.50 -10.23 -5.16
C GLU A 62 -9.24 -10.97 -5.65
N ASN A 63 -8.13 -10.26 -5.86
CA ASN A 63 -6.96 -10.79 -6.57
C ASN A 63 -5.70 -10.91 -5.70
N GLY A 64 -5.71 -10.39 -4.47
CA GLY A 64 -4.50 -10.16 -3.66
C GLY A 64 -3.56 -9.09 -4.21
N ASN A 65 -3.90 -8.50 -5.36
CA ASN A 65 -3.07 -7.50 -6.03
C ASN A 65 -3.92 -6.42 -6.67
N TYR A 66 -3.33 -5.23 -6.71
CA TYR A 66 -3.81 -4.16 -7.53
C TYR A 66 -3.68 -4.59 -9.00
N LYS A 67 -4.82 -4.71 -9.67
CA LYS A 67 -4.93 -4.69 -11.12
C LYS A 67 -5.70 -3.43 -11.45
N PRO A 68 -5.15 -2.51 -12.27
CA PRO A 68 -5.90 -1.36 -12.75
C PRO A 68 -7.17 -1.87 -13.41
N LEU A 69 -8.30 -1.70 -12.73
CA LEU A 69 -9.57 -1.96 -13.35
C LEU A 69 -9.76 -0.84 -14.35
N LYS A 70 -9.81 -1.16 -15.64
CA LYS A 70 -10.16 -0.23 -16.71
C LYS A 70 -11.65 0.10 -16.58
N TYR A 71 -12.03 0.77 -15.50
CA TYR A 71 -13.35 1.35 -15.41
C TYR A 71 -13.36 2.63 -16.22
N PRO A 72 -14.41 2.87 -17.02
CA PRO A 72 -14.60 4.20 -17.56
C PRO A 72 -14.63 5.18 -16.39
N ARG A 73 -13.90 6.31 -16.51
CA ARG A 73 -13.89 7.38 -15.49
C ARG A 73 -15.30 7.92 -15.21
N HIS A 74 -16.22 7.69 -16.15
CA HIS A 74 -17.63 8.00 -16.08
C HIS A 74 -18.41 6.69 -16.03
N GLY A 75 -19.17 6.47 -14.96
CA GLY A 75 -20.06 5.31 -14.83
C GLY A 75 -20.20 4.81 -13.40
N ASP A 76 -21.12 3.88 -13.24
CA ASP A 76 -21.49 3.24 -11.97
C ASP A 76 -20.93 1.81 -11.85
N ALA A 77 -20.07 1.38 -12.77
CA ALA A 77 -19.55 0.01 -12.80
C ALA A 77 -18.84 -0.40 -11.50
N TRP A 78 -18.03 0.50 -10.92
CA TRP A 78 -17.36 0.28 -9.64
C TRP A 78 -18.37 0.22 -8.48
N ILE A 79 -19.50 0.95 -8.56
CA ILE A 79 -20.58 0.93 -7.56
C ILE A 79 -21.37 -0.37 -7.66
N ARG A 80 -21.69 -0.82 -8.87
CA ARG A 80 -22.34 -2.11 -9.10
C ARG A 80 -21.50 -3.26 -8.56
N LYS A 81 -20.18 -3.19 -8.76
CA LYS A 81 -19.24 -4.17 -8.22
C LYS A 81 -19.13 -4.08 -6.71
N LEU A 82 -19.02 -2.87 -6.16
CA LEU A 82 -19.02 -2.62 -4.72
C LEU A 82 -20.28 -3.18 -4.06
N ARG A 83 -21.46 -2.87 -4.60
CA ARG A 83 -22.74 -3.38 -4.11
C ARG A 83 -22.76 -4.90 -4.12
N LYS A 84 -22.43 -5.51 -5.27
CA LYS A 84 -22.37 -6.97 -5.39
C LYS A 84 -21.44 -7.56 -4.33
N TYR A 85 -20.26 -6.98 -4.17
CA TYR A 85 -19.29 -7.41 -3.17
C TYR A 85 -19.86 -7.33 -1.76
N ILE A 86 -20.42 -6.19 -1.37
CA ILE A 86 -21.05 -6.01 -0.05
C ILE A 86 -22.15 -7.05 0.17
N THR A 87 -23.02 -7.26 -0.83
CA THR A 87 -24.11 -8.27 -0.76
C THR A 87 -23.57 -9.70 -0.59
N ASP A 88 -22.48 -10.04 -1.26
CA ASP A 88 -21.89 -11.38 -1.23
C ASP A 88 -20.96 -11.60 -0.01
N SER A 89 -20.53 -10.53 0.65
CA SER A 89 -19.58 -10.54 1.76
C SER A 89 -20.26 -10.54 3.15
N THR A 90 -19.50 -10.85 4.19
CA THR A 90 -19.92 -10.66 5.59
C THR A 90 -19.79 -9.21 6.07
N LEU A 91 -19.57 -8.25 5.16
CA LEU A 91 -19.55 -6.84 5.52
C LEU A 91 -20.88 -6.48 6.20
N HIS A 92 -20.79 -5.97 7.43
CA HIS A 92 -21.93 -5.39 8.15
C HIS A 92 -22.33 -4.03 7.54
N ALA A 93 -22.51 -3.97 6.22
CA ALA A 93 -23.15 -2.83 5.61
C ALA A 93 -24.62 -2.82 6.05
N LYS A 94 -25.06 -1.67 6.56
CA LYS A 94 -26.46 -1.46 6.88
C LYS A 94 -27.28 -1.62 5.60
N ASP A 95 -28.44 -2.28 5.66
CA ASP A 95 -29.32 -2.52 4.49
C ASP A 95 -29.62 -1.23 3.71
N PHE A 96 -29.72 -0.10 4.40
CA PHE A 96 -29.93 1.20 3.74
C PHE A 96 -28.74 1.61 2.83
N ILE A 97 -27.49 1.24 3.14
CA ILE A 97 -26.35 1.52 2.25
C ILE A 97 -26.52 0.74 0.94
N LEU A 98 -26.92 -0.53 1.02
CA LEU A 98 -27.20 -1.35 -0.15
C LEU A 98 -28.35 -0.79 -0.99
N GLU A 99 -29.38 -0.26 -0.35
CA GLU A 99 -30.48 0.46 -1.00
C GLU A 99 -29.96 1.67 -1.80
N TYR A 100 -29.15 2.53 -1.18
CA TYR A 100 -28.55 3.66 -1.88
C TYR A 100 -27.67 3.21 -3.05
N LEU A 101 -26.76 2.26 -2.84
CA LEU A 101 -25.90 1.74 -3.91
C LEU A 101 -26.68 1.08 -5.07
N SER A 102 -27.92 0.64 -4.84
CA SER A 102 -28.80 0.11 -5.88
C SER A 102 -29.16 1.15 -6.95
N HIS A 103 -29.14 2.44 -6.58
CA HIS A 103 -29.33 3.58 -7.47
C HIS A 103 -28.02 4.06 -8.12
N GLY A 104 -26.98 3.21 -8.16
CA GLY A 104 -25.72 3.49 -8.84
C GLY A 104 -25.05 4.77 -8.35
N LEU A 105 -24.55 5.57 -9.30
CA LEU A 105 -23.78 6.79 -9.01
C LEU A 105 -24.59 7.86 -8.26
N SER A 106 -25.86 8.04 -8.60
CA SER A 106 -26.76 8.94 -7.87
C SER A 106 -26.95 8.51 -6.43
N GLY A 107 -27.11 7.21 -6.20
CA GLY A 107 -27.23 6.64 -4.87
C GLY A 107 -25.99 6.87 -4.02
N TYR A 108 -24.81 6.54 -4.54
CA TYR A 108 -23.56 6.81 -3.82
C TYR A 108 -23.37 8.29 -3.50
N LYS A 109 -23.73 9.21 -4.41
CA LYS A 109 -23.64 10.66 -4.15
C LYS A 109 -24.50 11.08 -2.97
N ASN A 110 -25.69 10.50 -2.83
CA ASN A 110 -26.66 10.83 -1.80
C ASN A 110 -26.33 10.23 -0.42
N LEU A 111 -25.34 9.32 -0.32
CA LEU A 111 -24.84 8.88 0.97
C LEU A 111 -24.22 10.06 1.75
N SER A 112 -24.49 10.12 3.05
CA SER A 112 -23.81 11.09 3.92
C SER A 112 -22.30 10.84 3.94
N PRO A 113 -21.49 11.86 4.27
CA PRO A 113 -20.04 11.70 4.43
C PRO A 113 -19.67 10.55 5.37
N SER A 114 -20.34 10.42 6.51
CA SER A 114 -20.11 9.34 7.49
C SER A 114 -20.29 7.97 6.84
N HIS A 115 -21.39 7.76 6.11
CA HIS A 115 -21.65 6.48 5.46
C HIS A 115 -20.67 6.17 4.32
N LYS A 116 -20.17 7.19 3.61
CA LYS A 116 -19.10 7.00 2.61
C LYS A 116 -17.77 6.60 3.26
N LEU A 117 -17.44 7.19 4.40
CA LEU A 117 -16.25 6.83 5.18
C LEU A 117 -16.37 5.43 5.79
N ASP A 118 -17.55 5.06 6.29
CA ASP A 118 -17.83 3.72 6.82
C ASP A 118 -17.60 2.64 5.75
N VAL A 119 -18.13 2.87 4.54
CA VAL A 119 -17.90 1.97 3.39
C VAL A 119 -16.41 1.86 3.08
N LEU A 120 -15.68 2.98 3.06
CA LEU A 120 -14.24 2.96 2.79
C LEU A 120 -13.45 2.20 3.86
N ASN A 121 -13.66 2.50 5.14
CA ASN A 121 -12.95 1.84 6.23
C ASN A 121 -13.26 0.34 6.26
N SER A 122 -14.50 -0.05 5.99
CA SER A 122 -14.87 -1.46 5.94
C SER A 122 -14.19 -2.20 4.78
N LEU A 123 -14.05 -1.56 3.61
CA LEU A 123 -13.25 -2.10 2.50
C LEU A 123 -11.75 -2.17 2.82
N CYS A 124 -11.22 -1.20 3.58
CA CYS A 124 -9.85 -1.23 4.05
C CYS A 124 -9.61 -2.44 4.97
N ASP A 125 -10.47 -2.65 5.96
CA ASP A 125 -10.38 -3.76 6.90
C ASP A 125 -10.50 -5.11 6.18
N GLU A 126 -11.42 -5.21 5.24
CA GLU A 126 -11.63 -6.40 4.42
C GLU A 126 -10.47 -6.67 3.45
N ALA A 127 -9.85 -5.62 2.90
CA ALA A 127 -8.64 -5.78 2.11
C ALA A 127 -7.49 -6.33 2.96
N LEU A 128 -7.36 -5.90 4.22
CA LEU A 128 -6.35 -6.41 5.16
C LEU A 128 -6.66 -7.82 5.66
N SER A 129 -7.94 -8.18 5.76
CA SER A 129 -8.36 -9.54 6.14
C SER A 129 -8.17 -10.56 5.02
N SER A 130 -8.10 -10.12 3.76
CA SER A 130 -7.93 -10.96 2.57
C SER A 130 -6.69 -11.85 2.65
N GLU A 131 -6.91 -13.18 2.64
CA GLU A 131 -5.86 -14.19 2.58
C GLU A 131 -4.91 -13.98 1.40
N LYS A 132 -5.44 -13.57 0.24
CA LYS A 132 -4.62 -13.32 -0.94
C LYS A 132 -3.65 -12.14 -0.72
N LEU A 133 -4.08 -11.11 0.01
CA LEU A 133 -3.19 -10.01 0.36
C LEU A 133 -2.15 -10.46 1.39
N LYS A 134 -2.57 -11.17 2.45
CA LYS A 134 -1.68 -11.71 3.47
C LYS A 134 -0.57 -12.58 2.86
N THR A 135 -0.93 -13.59 2.06
CA THR A 135 0.05 -14.45 1.37
C THR A 135 1.03 -13.65 0.51
N ARG A 136 0.56 -12.59 -0.16
CA ARG A 136 1.43 -11.73 -0.97
C ARG A 136 2.38 -10.90 -0.12
N ILE A 137 1.92 -10.37 1.01
CA ILE A 137 2.75 -9.63 1.95
C ILE A 137 3.83 -10.56 2.50
N GLU A 138 3.47 -11.75 2.98
CA GLU A 138 4.40 -12.77 3.47
C GLU A 138 5.43 -13.17 2.41
N ALA A 139 5.01 -13.37 1.16
CA ALA A 139 5.93 -13.70 0.06
C ALA A 139 6.93 -12.55 -0.19
N ARG A 140 6.48 -11.28 -0.14
CA ARG A 140 7.36 -10.11 -0.26
C ARG A 140 8.35 -10.02 0.89
N GLU A 141 7.89 -10.27 2.12
CA GLU A 141 8.76 -10.30 3.29
C GLU A 141 9.81 -11.40 3.19
N CYS A 142 9.43 -12.61 2.76
CA CYS A 142 10.36 -13.72 2.57
C CYS A 142 11.48 -13.35 1.59
N VAL A 143 11.13 -12.77 0.45
CA VAL A 143 12.10 -12.28 -0.55
C VAL A 143 12.99 -11.18 0.02
N ALA A 144 12.43 -10.22 0.78
CA ALA A 144 13.22 -9.16 1.40
C ALA A 144 14.20 -9.72 2.45
N ARG A 145 13.76 -10.65 3.30
CA ARG A 145 14.62 -11.34 4.29
C ARG A 145 15.73 -12.15 3.61
N GLN A 146 15.44 -12.82 2.49
CA GLN A 146 16.47 -13.50 1.68
C GLN A 146 17.51 -12.52 1.13
N LYS A 147 17.09 -11.38 0.58
CA LYS A 147 17.99 -10.32 0.10
C LYS A 147 18.87 -9.76 1.22
N ILE A 148 18.30 -9.54 2.41
CA ILE A 148 19.06 -9.08 3.59
C ILE A 148 20.12 -10.12 3.99
N ARG A 149 19.77 -11.41 4.03
CA ARG A 149 20.72 -12.48 4.35
C ARG A 149 21.87 -12.53 3.34
N ALA A 150 21.55 -12.58 2.04
CA ALA A 150 22.55 -12.64 0.98
C ALA A 150 23.47 -11.40 0.98
N ALA A 151 22.92 -10.20 1.18
CA ALA A 151 23.72 -8.98 1.27
C ALA A 151 24.62 -8.95 2.52
N THR A 152 24.14 -9.51 3.64
CA THR A 152 24.92 -9.60 4.89
C THR A 152 26.07 -10.59 4.77
N GLU A 153 25.83 -11.75 4.15
CA GLU A 153 26.86 -12.76 3.86
C GLU A 153 27.92 -12.20 2.91
N LYS A 154 27.50 -11.57 1.81
CA LYS A 154 28.42 -10.90 0.88
C LYS A 154 29.23 -9.79 1.56
N GLU A 155 28.61 -8.98 2.43
CA GLU A 155 29.31 -7.94 3.19
C GLU A 155 30.39 -8.56 4.11
N LYS A 156 30.10 -9.70 4.75
CA LYS A 156 31.04 -10.40 5.64
C LYS A 156 32.23 -10.96 4.85
N GLU A 157 31.97 -11.69 3.76
CA GLU A 157 33.02 -12.28 2.92
C GLU A 157 33.96 -11.20 2.34
N LEU A 158 33.41 -10.07 1.88
CA LEU A 158 34.22 -8.98 1.34
C LEU A 158 35.09 -8.29 2.41
N LYS A 159 34.59 -8.16 3.64
CA LYS A 159 35.39 -7.63 4.76
C LYS A 159 36.52 -8.58 5.16
N GLU A 160 36.27 -9.88 5.15
CA GLU A 160 37.31 -10.88 5.40
C GLU A 160 38.40 -10.80 4.32
N ARG A 161 38.02 -10.74 3.04
CA ARG A 161 38.98 -10.55 1.93
C ARG A 161 39.76 -9.24 2.05
N GLN A 162 39.11 -8.14 2.43
CA GLN A 162 39.78 -6.86 2.65
C GLN A 162 40.81 -6.95 3.78
N ASN A 163 40.47 -7.59 4.89
CA ASN A 163 41.38 -7.78 6.03
C ASN A 163 42.56 -8.67 5.68
N ASP A 164 42.34 -9.75 4.92
CA ASP A 164 43.42 -10.65 4.52
C ASP A 164 44.36 -9.98 3.52
N MET A 165 43.83 -9.21 2.58
CA MET A 165 44.62 -8.38 1.67
C MET A 165 45.45 -7.32 2.42
N ALA A 166 44.87 -6.67 3.45
CA ALA A 166 45.60 -5.72 4.30
C ALA A 166 46.79 -6.38 5.01
N LYS A 167 46.62 -7.60 5.52
CA LYS A 167 47.70 -8.38 6.15
C LYS A 167 48.80 -8.74 5.15
N THR A 168 48.44 -9.16 3.93
CA THR A 168 49.41 -9.55 2.89
C THR A 168 50.24 -8.37 2.40
N MET A 169 49.66 -7.17 2.33
CA MET A 169 50.33 -5.96 1.82
C MET A 169 50.94 -5.08 2.92
N GLY A 170 51.11 -5.60 4.14
CA GLY A 170 51.74 -4.86 5.24
C GLY A 170 50.99 -3.60 5.67
N GLY A 171 49.68 -3.51 5.40
CA GLY A 171 48.83 -2.37 5.75
C GLY A 171 48.68 -1.29 4.67
N GLU A 172 49.47 -1.32 3.59
CA GLU A 172 49.34 -0.36 2.48
C GLU A 172 48.35 -0.87 1.42
N ILE A 173 47.09 -0.44 1.53
CA ILE A 173 45.99 -0.81 0.62
C ILE A 173 45.54 0.37 -0.26
N ALA A 174 46.06 1.57 0.01
CA ALA A 174 45.67 2.79 -0.67
C ALA A 174 46.22 2.80 -2.11
N GLY A 175 45.32 2.95 -3.10
CA GLY A 175 45.69 2.96 -4.52
C GLY A 175 45.70 1.58 -5.20
N ASN A 176 45.38 0.50 -4.48
CA ASN A 176 45.19 -0.82 -5.08
C ASN A 176 43.76 -0.92 -5.69
N ASP A 177 43.69 -1.20 -6.98
CA ASP A 177 42.43 -1.35 -7.73
C ASP A 177 41.52 -2.46 -7.20
N GLU A 178 42.10 -3.57 -6.73
CA GLU A 178 41.34 -4.68 -6.14
C GLU A 178 40.74 -4.30 -4.79
N ALA A 179 41.50 -3.57 -3.97
CA ALA A 179 41.01 -3.05 -2.70
C ALA A 179 39.90 -2.01 -2.87
N ASN A 180 40.04 -1.13 -3.85
CA ASN A 180 39.01 -0.15 -4.23
C ASN A 180 37.74 -0.85 -4.74
N ASN A 181 37.89 -1.89 -5.56
CA ASN A 181 36.76 -2.71 -6.03
C ASN A 181 36.03 -3.39 -4.86
N ILE A 182 36.75 -4.00 -3.93
CA ILE A 182 36.16 -4.61 -2.73
C ILE A 182 35.39 -3.56 -1.91
N PHE A 183 35.95 -2.36 -1.73
CA PHE A 183 35.28 -1.27 -1.04
C PHE A 183 33.97 -0.86 -1.72
N CYS A 184 33.96 -0.71 -3.05
CA CYS A 184 32.76 -0.44 -3.83
C CYS A 184 31.70 -1.54 -3.63
N GLN A 185 32.08 -2.81 -3.73
CA GLN A 185 31.14 -3.93 -3.55
C GLN A 185 30.58 -4.02 -2.12
N ILE A 186 31.35 -3.67 -1.09
CA ILE A 186 30.84 -3.56 0.29
C ILE A 186 29.78 -2.48 0.39
N LYS A 187 30.01 -1.32 -0.24
CA LYS A 187 29.03 -0.22 -0.27
C LYS A 187 27.74 -0.66 -0.95
N GLU A 188 27.84 -1.30 -2.11
CA GLU A 188 26.67 -1.84 -2.84
C GLU A 188 25.90 -2.86 -2.01
N ALA A 189 26.59 -3.80 -1.34
CA ALA A 189 25.94 -4.78 -0.48
C ALA A 189 25.16 -4.11 0.67
N LYS A 190 25.73 -3.05 1.27
CA LYS A 190 25.05 -2.25 2.31
C LYS A 190 23.82 -1.53 1.76
N GLU A 191 23.90 -0.95 0.57
CA GLU A 191 22.77 -0.29 -0.09
C GLU A 191 21.64 -1.27 -0.41
N VAL A 192 21.96 -2.46 -0.95
CA VAL A 192 21.00 -3.54 -1.20
C VAL A 192 20.32 -3.99 0.10
N LYS A 193 21.10 -4.18 1.17
CA LYS A 193 20.56 -4.53 2.50
C LYS A 193 19.60 -3.47 3.01
N GLN A 194 20.01 -2.20 2.94
CA GLN A 194 19.18 -1.08 3.41
C GLN A 194 17.89 -0.94 2.61
N ALA A 195 17.95 -1.08 1.28
CA ALA A 195 16.78 -1.05 0.41
C ALA A 195 15.80 -2.18 0.75
N ALA A 196 16.29 -3.40 0.99
CA ALA A 196 15.45 -4.53 1.40
C ALA A 196 14.82 -4.31 2.79
N MET A 197 15.56 -3.74 3.74
CA MET A 197 15.02 -3.38 5.07
C MET A 197 13.95 -2.29 5.00
N ASN A 198 14.10 -1.31 4.12
CA ASN A 198 13.09 -0.29 3.89
C ASN A 198 11.83 -0.88 3.27
N GLY A 199 11.96 -1.88 2.38
CA GLY A 199 10.82 -2.59 1.81
C GLY A 199 9.97 -3.36 2.83
N ILE A 200 10.58 -3.87 3.91
CA ILE A 200 9.83 -4.50 5.03
C ILE A 200 9.12 -3.43 5.88
N ARG A 201 9.75 -2.25 6.08
CA ARG A 201 9.12 -1.15 6.83
C ARG A 201 7.99 -0.46 6.06
N GLY A 202 8.07 -0.40 4.74
CA GLY A 202 7.06 0.22 3.86
C GLY A 202 5.75 -0.56 3.73
N THR A 203 5.70 -1.81 4.22
CA THR A 203 4.45 -2.62 4.24
C THR A 203 3.63 -2.42 5.52
N GLY A 204 4.01 -1.47 6.39
CA GLY A 204 3.31 -1.23 7.67
C GLY A 204 3.58 -2.31 8.72
N MET A 205 4.56 -3.18 8.50
CA MET A 205 4.92 -4.27 9.42
C MET A 205 6.09 -3.84 10.31
N CYS A 206 5.89 -3.90 11.63
CA CYS A 206 6.94 -3.63 12.61
C CYS A 206 7.98 -4.77 12.57
N PRO A 207 9.29 -4.49 12.82
CA PRO A 207 10.36 -5.49 12.75
C PRO A 207 10.18 -6.73 13.63
#